data_AF-A0A391NZA7-F1
#
_entry.id   AF-A0A391NZA7-F1
#
_cell.length_a   1.000
_cell.length_b   1.000
_cell.length_c   1.000
_cell.angle_alpha   90.00
_cell.angle_beta   90.00
_cell.angle_gamma   90.00
#
_symmetry.space_group_name_H-M   'P 1'
#
loop_
_entity.id
_entity.type
_entity.pdbx_description
1 polymer ?
#
loop_
_entity_poly.entity_id
_entity_poly.type
_entity_poly.pdbx_seq_one_letter_code
_entity_poly.pdbx_strand_id
1 'polypeptide(L)' 'EREREREREREREREREDKAVSLRERDSMKQVRLPLADVTTTVRDLCEGRLVWEDVLAKYPHFN' A
#
# COMPACT_ATOMS: atom_id res chain seq x y z
N GLU A 1 0.46 -24.53 17.36
CA GLU A 1 1.49 -23.94 16.47
C GLU A 1 0.85 -23.07 15.38
N ARG A 2 0.02 -23.64 14.51
CA ARG A 2 -0.73 -22.92 13.45
C ARG A 2 -1.57 -21.72 13.93
N GLU A 3 -2.11 -21.77 15.13
CA GLU A 3 -2.94 -20.69 15.69
C GLU A 3 -2.11 -19.48 16.13
N ARG A 4 -0.92 -19.72 16.70
CA ARG A 4 0.03 -18.67 17.09
C ARG A 4 0.63 -17.96 15.87
N GLU A 5 0.80 -18.68 14.77
CA GLU A 5 1.29 -18.12 13.51
C GLU A 5 0.26 -17.17 12.89
N ARG A 6 -1.02 -17.57 12.87
CA ARG A 6 -2.15 -16.73 12.43
C ARG A 6 -2.31 -15.48 13.28
N GLU A 7 -2.11 -15.58 14.59
CA GLU A 7 -2.19 -14.44 15.50
C GLU A 7 -1.08 -13.42 15.23
N ARG A 8 0.16 -13.89 15.01
CA ARG A 8 1.30 -13.04 14.62
C ARG A 8 1.09 -12.37 13.27
N GLU A 9 0.47 -13.06 12.32
CA GLU A 9 0.17 -12.50 10.99
C GLU A 9 -0.87 -11.38 11.10
N ARG A 10 -1.95 -11.59 11.88
CA ARG A 10 -2.96 -10.56 12.17
C ARG A 10 -2.39 -9.35 12.89
N GLU A 11 -1.47 -9.54 13.81
CA GLU A 11 -0.82 -8.45 14.53
C GLU A 11 0.07 -7.61 13.59
N ARG A 12 0.83 -8.28 12.72
CA ARG A 12 1.61 -7.61 11.67
C ARG A 12 0.73 -6.86 10.67
N GLU A 13 -0.42 -7.42 10.32
CA GLU A 13 -1.39 -6.78 9.43
C GLU A 13 -1.99 -5.53 10.07
N ARG A 14 -2.38 -5.59 11.35
CA ARG A 14 -2.83 -4.42 12.12
C ARG A 14 -1.76 -3.33 12.22
N GLU A 15 -0.51 -3.70 12.51
CA GLU A 15 0.57 -2.71 12.58
C GLU A 15 0.83 -2.02 11.22
N ARG A 16 0.63 -2.75 10.11
CA ARG A 16 0.71 -2.20 8.76
C ARG A 16 -0.44 -1.23 8.47
N GLU A 17 -1.65 -1.52 8.95
CA GLU A 17 -2.81 -0.62 8.85
C GLU A 17 -2.63 0.65 9.69
N ASP A 18 -2.12 0.53 10.91
CA ASP A 18 -1.91 1.67 11.84
C ASP A 18 -0.89 2.69 11.30
N LYS A 19 0.02 2.26 10.42
CA LYS A 19 1.03 3.12 9.78
C LYS A 19 0.71 3.39 8.30
N ALA A 20 -0.55 3.41 7.90
CA ALA A 20 -0.94 3.73 6.53
C ALA A 20 -0.87 5.24 6.23
N VAL A 21 -0.28 5.60 5.09
CA VAL A 21 -0.17 6.97 4.58
C VAL A 21 -0.93 7.11 3.25
N SER A 22 -1.14 8.35 2.80
CA SER A 22 -1.77 8.63 1.50
C SER A 22 -0.71 8.97 0.44
N LEU A 23 -0.74 8.28 -0.70
CA LEU A 23 0.07 8.60 -1.88
C LEU A 23 -0.83 9.23 -2.95
N ARG A 24 -0.42 10.39 -3.48
CA ARG A 24 -1.16 11.14 -4.50
C ARG A 24 -0.38 11.18 -5.81
N GLU A 25 -1.05 10.84 -6.90
CA GLU A 25 -0.46 10.93 -8.24
C GLU A 25 -0.73 12.30 -8.89
N ARG A 26 0.23 12.74 -9.71
CA ARG A 26 0.29 14.12 -10.21
C ARG A 26 -0.81 14.43 -11.22
N ASP A 27 -1.01 13.56 -12.22
CA ASP A 27 -1.82 13.90 -13.39
C ASP A 27 -3.31 13.72 -13.10
N SER A 28 -3.71 12.59 -12.51
CA SER A 28 -5.11 12.35 -12.13
C SER A 28 -5.52 13.01 -10.82
N MET A 29 -4.56 13.45 -10.01
CA MET A 29 -4.75 13.94 -8.63
C MET A 29 -5.37 12.93 -7.65
N LYS A 30 -5.58 11.68 -8.07
CA LYS A 30 -6.15 10.62 -7.24
C LYS A 30 -5.22 10.23 -6.09
N GLN A 31 -5.81 9.74 -5.01
CA GLN A 31 -5.09 9.38 -3.79
C GLN A 31 -5.41 7.94 -3.37
N VAL A 32 -4.37 7.17 -3.05
CA VAL A 32 -4.47 5.82 -2.49
C VAL A 32 -3.95 5.82 -1.06
N ARG A 33 -4.51 4.96 -0.21
CA ARG A 33 -4.01 4.73 1.14
C ARG A 33 -3.27 3.38 1.19
N LEU A 34 -2.00 3.43 1.56
CA LEU A 34 -1.13 2.25 1.59
C LEU A 34 -0.26 2.23 2.86
N PRO A 35 0.17 1.05 3.34
CA PRO A 35 1.09 0.94 4.47
C PRO A 35 2.40 1.68 4.19
N LEU A 36 2.95 2.38 5.19
CA LEU A 36 4.22 3.10 5.06
C LEU A 36 5.37 2.21 4.54
N ALA A 37 5.37 0.93 4.91
CA ALA A 37 6.36 -0.05 4.45
C ALA A 37 6.36 -0.26 2.93
N ASP A 38 5.19 -0.11 2.28
CA ASP A 38 5.00 -0.34 0.85
C ASP A 38 5.27 0.92 0.01
N VAL A 39 5.38 2.10 0.62
CA VAL A 39 5.50 3.37 -0.10
C VAL A 39 6.77 3.41 -0.93
N THR A 40 7.91 3.07 -0.33
CA THR A 40 9.23 3.19 -0.99
C THR A 40 9.35 2.27 -2.20
N THR A 41 8.81 1.05 -2.10
CA THR A 41 8.81 0.08 -3.20
C THR A 41 7.86 0.50 -4.29
N THR A 42 6.63 0.89 -3.95
CA THR A 42 5.61 1.36 -4.90
C THR A 42 6.09 2.58 -5.68
N VAL A 43 6.67 3.59 -5.00
CA VAL A 43 7.18 4.80 -5.66
C VAL A 43 8.35 4.48 -6.58
N ARG A 44 9.30 3.64 -6.14
CA ARG A 44 10.42 3.21 -6.98
C ARG A 44 9.92 2.51 -8.25
N ASP A 45 8.97 1.58 -8.11
CA ASP A 45 8.47 0.80 -9.24
C ASP A 45 7.66 1.66 -10.24
N LEU A 46 6.95 2.68 -9.75
CA LEU A 46 6.32 3.71 -10.57
C LEU A 46 7.36 4.55 -11.33
N CYS A 47 8.43 4.99 -10.65
CA CYS A 47 9.50 5.78 -11.27
C CYS A 47 10.32 4.99 -12.30
N GLU A 48 10.49 3.68 -12.09
CA GLU A 48 11.17 2.77 -13.02
C GLU A 48 10.25 2.24 -14.14
N GLY A 49 8.95 2.59 -14.12
CA GLY A 49 7.97 2.14 -15.10
C GLY A 49 7.62 0.65 -15.03
N ARG A 50 7.93 -0.01 -13.91
CA ARG A 50 7.57 -1.42 -13.65
C ARG A 50 6.14 -1.58 -13.15
N LEU A 51 5.53 -0.49 -12.70
CA LEU A 51 4.16 -0.41 -12.22
C LEU A 51 3.49 0.81 -12.86
N VAL A 52 2.22 0.70 -13.24
CA VAL A 52 1.42 1.86 -13.69
C VAL A 52 0.45 2.29 -12.60
N TRP A 53 0.00 3.55 -12.65
CA TRP A 53 -0.85 4.11 -11.59
C TRP A 53 -2.19 3.40 -11.46
N GLU A 54 -2.75 2.91 -12.57
CA GLU A 54 -3.98 2.12 -12.62
C GLU A 54 -3.88 0.83 -11.78
N ASP A 55 -2.71 0.18 -11.78
CA ASP A 55 -2.46 -1.01 -10.96
C ASP A 55 -2.43 -0.67 -9.47
N VAL A 56 -1.88 0.49 -9.11
CA VAL A 56 -1.84 0.99 -7.73
C VAL A 56 -3.24 1.28 -7.23
N LEU A 57 -4.09 1.90 -8.06
CA LEU A 57 -5.50 2.19 -7.76
C LEU A 57 -6.33 0.91 -7.57
N ALA A 58 -6.04 -0.15 -8.33
CA ALA A 58 -6.68 -1.45 -8.19
C ALA A 58 -6.23 -2.21 -6.94
N LYS A 59 -4.96 -2.03 -6.53
CA LYS A 59 -4.35 -2.73 -5.40
C LYS A 59 -4.70 -2.12 -4.04
N TYR A 60 -4.72 -0.79 -3.95
CA TYR A 60 -4.88 -0.08 -2.68
C TYR A 60 -6.23 0.66 -2.61
N PRO A 61 -6.83 0.76 -1.42
CA PRO A 61 -8.04 1.55 -1.24
C PRO A 61 -7.76 3.01 -1.62
N HIS A 62 -8.60 3.57 -2.49
CA HIS A 62 -8.51 4.96 -2.91
C HIS A 62 -9.80 5.70 -2.58
N PHE A 63 -9.65 7.00 -2.38
CA PHE A 63 -10.78 7.91 -2.26
C PHE A 63 -11.11 8.46 -3.65
N ASN A 64 -12.39 8.47 -3.98
CA ASN A 64 -12.91 9.10 -5.19
C ASN A 64 -13.15 10.59 -4.96
#